data_AF-A0A2V8L390-F1
#
_entry.id   AF-A0A2V8L390-F1
#
_cell.length_a   1.000
_cell.length_b   1.000
_cell.length_c   1.000
_cell.angle_alpha   90.00
_cell.angle_beta   90.00
_cell.angle_gamma   90.00
#
_symmetry.space_group_name_H-M   'P 1'
#
loop_
_entity.id
_entity.type
_entity.pdbx_description
1 polymer ?
#
loop_
_entity_poly.entity_id
_entity_poly.type
_entity_poly.pdbx_seq_one_letter_code
_entity_poly.pdbx_strand_id
1 'polypeptide(L)'
;MDVDPKSKPLHENLDTTFVNLWSMLRSLTQKGFIGRVHVESTDYSADVFMNGSASPLVHEIDRAAGTETLEEAALHRLVLRAREAPGTISVFEGADEAAAVPTLASKTVTPVITAPSRVESHYDQASEVPVAPMTQDQNSSRHLPRRKLQRLAGNSRGHR
;
A
#
# COMPACT_ATOMS: atom_id res chain seq x y z
N MET A 1 9.83 5.92 43.87
CA MET A 1 8.49 6.27 43.34
C MET A 1 8.72 6.56 41.89
N ASP A 2 9.00 5.47 41.18
CA ASP A 2 9.55 5.48 39.86
C ASP A 2 8.34 5.65 38.95
N VAL A 3 8.33 6.78 38.23
CA VAL A 3 7.24 7.10 37.33
C VAL A 3 7.45 6.22 36.11
N ASP A 4 6.75 5.09 36.09
CA ASP A 4 6.49 4.32 34.87
C ASP A 4 6.24 5.33 33.73
N PRO A 5 7.04 5.34 32.65
CA PRO A 5 6.85 6.23 31.52
C PRO A 5 5.64 5.76 30.71
N LYS A 6 4.45 5.89 31.31
CA LYS A 6 3.17 5.64 30.65
C LYS A 6 3.08 6.59 29.47
N SER A 7 3.14 6.01 28.28
CA SER A 7 3.04 6.66 26.99
C SER A 7 1.90 7.67 26.99
N LYS A 8 2.26 8.95 27.09
CA LYS A 8 1.27 10.01 27.20
C LYS A 8 0.70 10.28 25.80
N PRO A 9 -0.61 10.15 25.56
CA PRO A 9 -1.18 10.53 24.29
C PRO A 9 -0.96 12.03 24.07
N LEU A 10 -0.43 12.38 22.90
CA LEU A 10 -0.34 13.76 22.41
C LEU A 10 -1.73 14.24 22.00
N HIS A 11 -2.50 13.36 21.36
CA HIS A 11 -3.92 13.54 21.02
C HIS A 11 -4.67 12.23 21.29
N GLU A 12 -5.93 12.32 21.71
CA GLU A 12 -6.77 11.16 22.02
C GLU A 12 -8.21 11.39 21.57
N ASN A 13 -8.94 10.30 21.31
CA ASN A 13 -10.38 10.33 20.97
C ASN A 13 -10.75 11.24 19.78
N LEU A 14 -9.85 11.36 18.80
CA LEU A 14 -10.13 12.11 17.57
C LEU A 14 -11.05 11.28 16.67
N ASP A 15 -12.27 11.76 16.43
CA ASP A 15 -13.29 11.06 15.64
C ASP A 15 -12.95 11.10 14.13
N THR A 16 -12.93 9.92 13.49
CA THR A 16 -12.60 9.76 12.05
C THR A 16 -13.60 10.43 11.11
N THR A 17 -14.82 10.74 11.58
CA THR A 17 -15.82 11.47 10.79
C THR A 17 -15.48 12.96 10.61
N PHE A 18 -14.66 13.53 11.51
CA PHE A 18 -14.18 14.91 11.45
C PHE A 18 -12.70 15.01 11.05
N VAL A 19 -11.87 14.00 11.36
CA VAL A 19 -10.43 14.02 11.11
C VAL A 19 -10.05 13.16 9.89
N ASN A 20 -9.50 13.83 8.87
CA ASN A 20 -8.94 13.14 7.71
C ASN A 20 -7.60 12.47 8.07
N LEU A 21 -7.64 11.17 8.34
CA LEU A 21 -6.49 10.34 8.70
C LEU A 21 -5.30 10.48 7.73
N TRP A 22 -5.54 10.51 6.41
CA TRP A 22 -4.48 10.68 5.41
C TRP A 22 -3.73 12.01 5.55
N SER A 23 -4.49 13.11 5.68
CA SER A 23 -3.92 14.44 5.88
C SER A 23 -3.17 14.54 7.20
N MET A 24 -3.66 13.88 8.26
CA MET A 24 -2.99 13.83 9.56
C MET A 24 -1.65 13.09 9.46
N LEU A 25 -1.67 11.84 8.97
CA LEU A 25 -0.47 11.00 8.80
C LEU A 25 0.58 11.71 7.93
N ARG A 26 0.18 12.30 6.80
CA ARG A 26 1.08 13.06 5.92
C ARG A 26 1.72 14.25 6.64
N SER A 27 0.96 14.97 7.47
CA SER A 27 1.48 16.10 8.27
C SER A 27 2.48 15.63 9.33
N LEU A 28 2.23 14.47 9.95
CA LEU A 28 3.16 13.87 10.91
C LEU A 28 4.46 13.41 10.24
N THR A 29 4.39 12.72 9.10
CA THR A 29 5.58 12.35 8.29
C THR A 29 6.39 13.58 7.88
N GLN A 30 5.73 14.65 7.41
CA GLN A 30 6.41 15.89 7.01
C GLN A 30 7.11 16.62 8.16
N LYS A 31 6.65 16.42 9.40
CA LYS A 31 7.30 16.94 10.61
C LYS A 31 8.40 16.03 11.16
N GLY A 32 8.65 14.87 10.53
CA GLY A 32 9.56 13.86 11.07
C GLY A 32 9.09 13.26 12.39
N PHE A 33 7.77 13.16 12.60
CA PHE A 33 7.18 12.65 13.84
C PHE A 33 7.66 11.23 14.16
N ILE A 34 7.97 11.00 15.44
CA ILE A 34 8.38 9.70 15.99
C ILE A 34 7.37 9.29 17.06
N GLY A 35 6.65 8.21 16.82
CA GLY A 35 5.60 7.72 17.71
C GLY A 35 4.68 6.72 17.04
N ARG A 36 3.47 6.56 17.59
CA ARG A 36 2.44 5.64 17.11
C ARG A 36 1.11 6.35 16.93
N VAL A 37 0.43 6.07 15.82
CA VAL A 37 -0.96 6.49 15.58
C VAL A 37 -1.84 5.25 15.64
N HIS A 38 -2.65 5.16 16.68
CA HIS A 38 -3.64 4.11 16.88
C HIS A 38 -4.98 4.53 16.28
N VAL A 39 -5.64 3.63 15.56
CA VAL A 39 -6.98 3.79 14.99
C VAL A 39 -7.84 2.63 15.49
N GLU A 40 -8.97 2.93 16.11
CA GLU A 40 -9.88 1.94 16.70
C GLU A 40 -11.28 2.08 16.08
N SER A 41 -11.92 0.95 15.79
CA SER A 41 -13.27 0.82 15.25
C SER A 41 -13.87 -0.51 15.71
N THR A 42 -15.20 -0.68 15.62
CA THR A 42 -15.94 -1.81 16.23
C THR A 42 -15.24 -3.16 16.10
N ASP A 43 -14.93 -3.57 14.86
CA ASP A 43 -14.34 -4.87 14.54
C ASP A 43 -12.94 -4.75 13.92
N TYR A 44 -12.29 -3.59 14.06
CA TYR A 44 -11.00 -3.32 13.41
C TYR A 44 -10.16 -2.33 14.22
N SER A 45 -8.88 -2.64 14.37
CA SER A 45 -7.91 -1.74 14.98
C SER A 45 -6.59 -1.74 14.21
N ALA A 46 -5.90 -0.62 14.19
CA ALA A 46 -4.61 -0.50 13.52
C ALA A 46 -3.65 0.45 14.23
N ASP A 47 -2.37 0.12 14.20
CA ASP A 47 -1.29 0.92 14.75
C ASP A 47 -0.29 1.28 13.64
N VAL A 48 -0.10 2.58 13.42
CA VAL A 48 0.89 3.12 12.47
C VAL A 48 2.12 3.57 13.25
N PHE A 49 3.20 2.81 13.12
CA PHE A 49 4.49 3.09 13.72
C PHE A 49 5.26 4.08 12.85
N MET A 50 5.39 5.32 13.34
CA MET A 50 6.08 6.40 12.67
C MET A 50 7.48 6.54 13.26
N ASN A 51 8.51 6.26 12.45
CA ASN A 51 9.92 6.28 12.85
C ASN A 51 10.67 7.51 12.27
N GLY A 52 9.95 8.59 11.95
CA GLY A 52 10.49 9.76 11.24
C GLY A 52 10.80 9.54 9.75
N SER A 53 10.61 8.33 9.20
CA SER A 53 10.79 8.03 7.77
C SER A 53 9.50 8.22 6.95
N ALA A 54 9.62 8.11 5.62
CA ALA A 54 8.47 8.15 4.70
C ALA A 54 7.71 6.80 4.58
N SER A 55 8.23 5.72 5.17
CA SER A 55 7.67 4.37 5.13
C SER A 55 7.35 3.90 6.56
N PRO A 56 6.22 4.33 7.14
CA PRO A 56 5.78 3.86 8.45
C PRO A 56 5.35 2.39 8.36
N LEU A 57 5.60 1.63 9.43
CA LEU A 57 5.13 0.26 9.54
C LEU A 57 3.68 0.27 10.05
N VAL A 58 2.79 -0.49 9.44
CA VAL A 58 1.37 -0.54 9.84
C VAL A 58 1.03 -1.95 10.32
N HIS A 59 0.50 -2.02 11.54
CA HIS A 59 -0.10 -3.20 12.12
C HIS A 59 -1.61 -3.07 12.02
N GLU A 60 -2.30 -4.07 11.49
CA GLU A 60 -3.76 -4.12 11.39
C GLU A 60 -4.28 -5.41 12.05
N ILE A 61 -5.39 -5.29 12.78
CA ILE A 61 -6.14 -6.39 13.37
C ILE A 61 -7.58 -6.26 12.89
N ASP A 62 -8.03 -7.20 12.07
CA ASP A 62 -9.41 -7.34 11.63
C ASP A 62 -10.08 -8.44 12.49
N ARG A 63 -10.92 -8.01 13.43
CA ARG A 63 -11.58 -8.89 14.41
C ARG A 63 -12.73 -9.66 13.78
N ALA A 64 -13.35 -9.13 12.72
CA ALA A 64 -14.39 -9.80 11.96
C ALA A 64 -13.82 -10.95 11.10
N ALA A 65 -12.66 -10.74 10.47
CA ALA A 65 -11.96 -11.77 9.70
C ALA A 65 -11.07 -12.68 10.56
N GLY A 66 -10.73 -12.28 11.78
CA GLY A 66 -9.77 -12.97 12.63
C GLY A 66 -8.33 -12.90 12.08
N THR A 67 -8.01 -11.85 11.32
CA THR A 67 -6.70 -11.69 10.65
C THR A 67 -5.89 -10.56 11.26
N GLU A 68 -4.59 -10.78 11.33
CA GLU A 68 -3.60 -9.82 11.84
C GLU A 68 -2.47 -9.69 10.82
N THR A 69 -2.08 -8.46 10.47
CA THR A 69 -1.05 -8.18 9.44
C THR A 69 -0.13 -7.04 9.87
N LEU A 70 1.15 -7.15 9.55
CA LEU A 70 2.17 -6.14 9.85
C LEU A 70 2.96 -5.83 8.57
N GLU A 71 2.70 -4.68 7.94
CA GLU A 71 3.18 -4.36 6.60
C GLU A 71 3.51 -2.86 6.45
N GLU A 72 4.62 -2.52 5.79
CA GLU A 72 4.97 -1.12 5.46
C GLU A 72 4.06 -0.53 4.35
N ALA A 73 3.48 -1.39 3.51
CA ALA A 73 2.63 -1.00 2.39
C ALA A 73 1.13 -0.88 2.74
N ALA A 74 0.73 -1.25 3.97
CA ALA A 74 -0.67 -1.31 4.39
C ALA A 74 -1.32 0.07 4.64
N LEU A 75 -0.53 1.16 4.71
CA LEU A 75 -1.02 2.51 4.99
C LEU A 75 -2.17 2.96 4.07
N HIS A 76 -2.13 2.59 2.79
CA HIS A 76 -3.19 2.93 1.83
C HIS A 76 -4.50 2.16 2.11
N ARG A 77 -4.41 0.88 2.52
CA ARG A 77 -5.56 0.03 2.88
C ARG A 77 -6.23 0.55 4.16
N LEU A 78 -5.45 0.82 5.20
CA LEU A 78 -5.91 1.44 6.45
C LEU A 78 -6.67 2.75 6.17
N VAL A 79 -6.11 3.63 5.33
CA VAL A 79 -6.71 4.94 5.01
C VAL A 79 -8.03 4.83 4.25
N LEU A 80 -8.22 3.78 3.44
CA LEU A 80 -9.53 3.49 2.82
C LEU A 80 -10.52 2.98 3.87
N ARG A 81 -10.13 1.97 4.64
CA ARG A 81 -10.98 1.31 5.65
C ARG A 81 -11.43 2.27 6.76
N ALA A 82 -10.55 3.14 7.26
CA ALA A 82 -10.87 4.16 8.27
C ALA A 82 -11.85 5.25 7.78
N ARG A 83 -12.25 5.22 6.50
CA ARG A 83 -13.31 6.08 5.91
C ARG A 83 -14.62 5.33 5.68
N GLU A 84 -14.61 4.00 5.77
CA GLU A 84 -15.80 3.14 5.57
C GLU A 84 -16.59 2.98 6.86
N ALA A 85 -15.92 3.03 8.02
CA ALA A 85 -16.51 2.95 9.34
C ALA A 85 -16.10 4.15 10.23
N PRO A 86 -17.01 4.65 11.10
CA PRO A 86 -16.66 5.60 12.13
C PRO A 86 -15.79 4.94 13.21
N GLY A 87 -14.84 5.69 13.74
CA GLY A 87 -13.87 5.21 14.72
C GLY A 87 -13.16 6.36 15.42
N THR A 88 -12.18 6.02 16.26
CA THR A 88 -11.36 7.00 16.98
C THR A 88 -9.89 6.86 16.61
N ILE A 89 -9.17 7.98 16.67
CA ILE A 89 -7.73 8.05 16.46
C ILE A 89 -7.07 8.60 17.73
N SER A 90 -5.99 7.95 18.15
CA SER A 90 -5.14 8.38 19.26
C SER A 90 -3.68 8.41 18.80
N VAL A 91 -2.94 9.44 19.21
CA VAL A 91 -1.56 9.68 18.79
C VAL A 91 -0.67 9.69 20.02
N PHE A 92 0.33 8.81 20.04
CA PHE A 92 1.31 8.66 21.11
C PHE A 92 2.68 9.07 20.58
N GLU A 93 3.38 9.93 21.32
CA GLU A 93 4.71 10.44 20.94
C GLU A 93 5.81 9.69 21.71
N GLY A 94 6.90 9.33 21.03
CA GLY A 94 8.05 8.68 21.65
C GLY A 94 8.74 7.66 20.75
N ALA A 95 10.06 7.48 20.96
CA ALA A 95 10.83 6.46 20.25
C ALA A 95 10.38 5.03 20.65
N ASP A 96 10.02 4.82 21.92
CA ASP A 96 9.47 3.57 22.43
C ASP A 96 8.17 3.20 21.72
N GLU A 97 7.26 4.18 21.52
CA GLU A 97 6.01 3.99 20.78
C GLU A 97 6.25 3.65 19.30
N ALA A 98 7.26 4.26 18.67
CA ALA A 98 7.64 3.95 17.29
C ALA A 98 8.32 2.56 17.15
N ALA A 99 8.95 2.07 18.21
CA ALA A 99 9.65 0.78 18.26
C ALA A 99 8.80 -0.36 18.85
N ALA A 100 7.62 -0.06 19.39
CA ALA A 100 6.68 -1.00 20.01
C ALA A 100 5.96 -1.91 19.00
N VAL A 101 6.69 -2.42 18.01
CA VAL A 101 6.21 -3.45 17.08
C VAL A 101 5.86 -4.69 17.91
N PRO A 102 4.61 -5.16 17.90
CA PRO A 102 4.24 -6.31 18.72
C PRO A 102 4.95 -7.56 18.18
N THR A 103 5.88 -8.10 18.97
CA THR A 103 6.54 -9.39 18.73
C THR A 103 5.56 -10.54 18.99
N LEU A 104 4.47 -10.57 18.23
CA LEU A 104 3.49 -11.65 18.27
C LEU A 104 4.04 -12.81 17.44
N ALA A 105 4.43 -13.85 18.18
CA ALA A 105 5.10 -15.02 17.64
C ALA A 105 4.34 -15.63 16.47
N SER A 106 5.06 -15.97 15.40
CA SER A 106 4.55 -16.71 14.26
C SER A 106 3.84 -17.99 14.71
N LYS A 107 2.51 -17.95 14.81
CA LYS A 107 1.70 -19.15 14.65
C LYS A 107 1.80 -19.55 13.20
N THR A 108 2.80 -20.39 12.92
CA THR A 108 2.96 -21.11 11.67
C THR A 108 1.68 -21.91 11.40
N VAL A 109 0.74 -21.31 10.69
CA VAL A 109 -0.32 -22.05 10.01
C VAL A 109 0.37 -22.73 8.83
N THR A 110 0.80 -23.97 9.07
CA THR A 110 1.39 -24.82 8.05
C THR A 110 0.41 -24.91 6.88
N PRO A 111 0.75 -24.43 5.66
CA PRO A 111 -0.08 -24.73 4.51
C PRO A 111 -0.02 -26.24 4.29
N VAL A 112 -1.14 -26.94 4.48
CA VAL A 112 -1.24 -28.36 4.13
C VAL A 112 -1.28 -28.44 2.60
N ILE A 113 -0.11 -28.48 1.99
CA ILE A 113 0.05 -28.70 0.56
C ILE A 113 -0.25 -30.17 0.28
N THR A 114 -1.53 -30.49 0.12
CA THR A 114 -1.97 -31.77 -0.42
C THR A 114 -1.56 -31.83 -1.89
N ALA A 115 -0.35 -32.30 -2.14
CA ALA A 115 0.14 -32.59 -3.48
C ALA A 115 -0.60 -33.82 -4.05
N PRO A 116 -1.27 -33.72 -5.21
CA PRO A 116 -1.67 -34.91 -5.96
C PRO A 116 -0.43 -35.54 -6.61
N SER A 117 -0.16 -36.80 -6.29
CA SER A 117 0.97 -37.55 -6.85
C SER A 117 0.82 -37.78 -8.36
N ARG A 118 1.68 -37.10 -9.12
CA ARG A 118 2.35 -37.57 -10.34
C ARG A 118 2.71 -39.08 -10.21
N VAL A 119 2.56 -40.00 -11.16
CA VAL A 119 2.14 -40.07 -12.58
C VAL A 119 1.78 -41.53 -12.88
N GLU A 120 0.99 -41.79 -13.92
CA GLU A 120 1.27 -42.95 -14.76
C GLU A 120 1.08 -42.61 -16.25
N SER A 121 1.99 -43.12 -17.08
CA SER A 121 2.10 -42.77 -18.49
C SER A 121 1.73 -43.98 -19.33
N HIS A 122 0.77 -43.84 -20.25
CA HIS A 122 0.58 -44.78 -21.35
C HIS A 122 0.43 -43.99 -22.66
N TYR A 123 1.48 -44.03 -23.48
CA TYR A 123 1.40 -43.74 -24.91
C TYR A 123 1.11 -45.06 -25.62
N ASP A 124 -0.02 -45.16 -26.31
CA ASP A 124 0.00 -45.65 -27.70
C ASP A 124 -1.24 -45.20 -28.48
N GLN A 125 -0.97 -44.87 -29.74
CA GLN A 125 -1.74 -45.21 -30.94
C GLN A 125 -2.08 -44.01 -31.83
N ALA A 126 -1.60 -44.09 -33.07
CA ALA A 126 -1.61 -43.02 -34.06
C ALA A 126 -2.86 -43.05 -34.96
N SER A 127 -3.23 -41.89 -35.51
CA SER A 127 -3.99 -41.76 -36.77
C SER A 127 -3.81 -40.36 -37.39
N GLU A 128 -2.88 -40.31 -38.34
CA GLU A 128 -2.83 -39.52 -39.59
C GLU A 128 -3.64 -38.21 -39.81
N VAL A 129 -2.88 -37.10 -39.98
CA VAL A 129 -2.83 -36.05 -41.06
C VAL A 129 -4.03 -35.76 -42.01
N PRO A 130 -3.99 -34.67 -42.83
CA PRO A 130 -3.59 -33.26 -42.65
C PRO A 130 -4.85 -32.34 -42.81
N VAL A 131 -4.89 -31.00 -42.85
CA VAL A 131 -4.23 -29.92 -43.65
C VAL A 131 -4.72 -28.56 -43.03
N ALA A 132 -4.36 -27.32 -43.39
CA ALA A 132 -3.46 -26.67 -44.37
C ALA A 132 -3.08 -25.25 -43.84
N PRO A 133 -2.06 -24.56 -44.42
CA PRO A 133 -1.67 -23.19 -44.05
C PRO A 133 -2.27 -22.09 -44.97
N MET A 134 -1.80 -20.83 -44.80
CA MET A 134 -2.17 -19.57 -45.49
C MET A 134 -3.39 -18.84 -44.83
N THR A 135 -3.47 -17.50 -44.74
CA THR A 135 -2.78 -16.43 -45.50
C THR A 135 -2.43 -15.21 -44.62
N GLN A 136 -1.38 -14.50 -45.01
CA GLN A 136 -0.90 -13.20 -44.50
C GLN A 136 -1.60 -12.02 -45.20
N ASP A 137 -2.11 -11.03 -44.44
CA ASP A 137 -2.35 -9.66 -44.93
C ASP A 137 -2.17 -8.70 -43.71
N GLN A 138 -1.08 -7.94 -43.61
CA GLN A 138 -0.75 -6.69 -44.31
C GLN A 138 -1.59 -5.48 -43.87
N ASN A 139 -0.86 -4.36 -43.71
CA ASN A 139 -1.32 -2.99 -43.92
C ASN A 139 -2.43 -2.39 -43.01
N SER A 140 -2.00 -1.59 -42.03
CA SER A 140 -2.36 -0.16 -42.03
C SER A 140 -1.37 0.70 -41.24
N SER A 141 -0.40 1.27 -41.95
CA SER A 141 0.30 2.48 -41.47
C SER A 141 -0.65 3.68 -41.48
N ARG A 142 -0.71 4.44 -40.38
CA ARG A 142 -1.03 5.89 -40.38
C ARG A 142 -0.38 6.55 -39.16
N HIS A 143 0.89 6.98 -39.27
CA HIS A 143 1.32 8.30 -39.77
C HIS A 143 1.41 9.35 -38.65
N LEU A 144 2.56 9.42 -37.98
CA LEU A 144 2.98 10.63 -37.26
C LEU A 144 3.23 11.76 -38.28
N PRO A 145 2.75 13.00 -38.04
CA PRO A 145 3.20 14.16 -38.80
C PRO A 145 4.49 14.74 -38.20
N ARG A 146 5.64 14.46 -38.83
CA ARG A 146 6.84 15.31 -38.64
C ARG A 146 6.67 16.58 -39.47
N ARG A 147 6.52 17.74 -38.82
CA ARG A 147 6.81 19.08 -39.41
C ARG A 147 7.84 19.76 -38.52
N LYS A 148 9.12 19.69 -38.91
CA LYS A 148 9.84 20.68 -39.74
C LYS A 148 10.10 22.00 -39.00
N LEU A 149 11.39 22.20 -38.71
CA LEU A 149 12.02 23.49 -38.46
C LEU A 149 11.51 24.56 -39.43
N GLN A 150 11.27 25.77 -38.92
CA GLN A 150 11.42 26.97 -39.72
C GLN A 150 12.04 28.09 -38.89
N ARG A 151 13.33 28.36 -39.15
CA ARG A 151 13.96 29.63 -38.79
C ARG A 151 13.29 30.73 -39.61
N LEU A 152 12.95 31.84 -38.99
CA LEU A 152 12.86 33.14 -39.66
C LEU A 152 13.57 34.19 -38.80
N ALA A 153 14.42 34.98 -39.44
CA ALA A 153 15.08 36.14 -38.86
C ALA A 153 14.32 37.41 -39.25
N GLY A 154 14.50 38.49 -38.49
CA GLY A 154 13.82 39.78 -38.67
C GLY A 154 13.57 40.42 -37.31
N ASN A 155 14.49 41.17 -36.69
CA ASN A 155 15.13 42.42 -37.11
C ASN A 155 14.16 43.59 -37.33
N SER A 156 13.94 44.38 -36.27
CA SER A 156 13.61 45.82 -36.25
C SER A 156 13.80 46.27 -34.78
N ARG A 157 14.89 46.96 -34.39
CA ARG A 157 15.19 48.40 -34.59
C ARG A 157 14.02 49.33 -34.25
N GLY A 158 14.26 50.25 -33.32
CA GLY A 158 13.75 51.62 -33.44
C GLY A 158 13.29 52.30 -32.15
N HIS A 159 14.19 53.10 -31.56
CA HIS A 159 13.89 54.35 -30.81
C HIS A 159 13.07 54.23 -29.50
N ARG A 160 13.30 55.07 -28.49
CA ARG A 160 14.04 56.35 -28.46
C ARG A 160 14.66 56.60 -27.08
#